data_AF-A0A352F999-F1
#
_entry.id   AF-A0A352F999-F1
#
_cell.length_a   1.000
_cell.length_b   1.000
_cell.length_c   1.000
_cell.angle_alpha   90.00
_cell.angle_beta   90.00
_cell.angle_gamma   90.00
#
_symmetry.space_group_name_H-M   'P 1'
#
loop_
_entity.id
_entity.type
_entity.pdbx_description
1 polymer ?
#
loop_
_entity_poly.entity_id
_entity_poly.type
_entity_poly.pdbx_seq_one_letter_code
_entity_poly.pdbx_strand_id
1 'polypeptide(L)'
;MNKRTFLKSMGLLSLAAVPSAYGLENWLAKYDDEPAWKLASDETFWEGIRKGYRLKPDYINLENGYYCFMPEQLLEKYFNHIREVNFQGSYYMRTVQAENKKKVATKLAG
;
A
#
# COMPACT_ATOMS: atom_id res chain seq x y z
N MET A 1 1.31 -17.46 36.10
CA MET A 1 1.23 -16.47 35.00
C MET A 1 -0.12 -15.79 35.03
N ASN A 2 -0.18 -14.45 35.07
CA ASN A 2 -1.44 -13.70 35.13
C ASN A 2 -2.00 -13.52 33.71
N LYS A 3 -3.08 -14.24 33.37
CA LYS A 3 -3.67 -14.29 32.02
C LYS A 3 -4.02 -12.88 31.48
N ARG A 4 -4.36 -11.96 32.39
CA ARG A 4 -4.66 -10.55 32.08
C ARG A 4 -3.43 -9.78 31.60
N THR A 5 -2.26 -10.07 32.16
CA THR A 5 -1.00 -9.45 31.74
C THR A 5 -0.60 -9.98 30.36
N PHE A 6 -0.71 -11.29 30.13
CA PHE A 6 -0.43 -11.92 28.83
C PHE A 6 -1.28 -11.34 27.69
N LEU A 7 -2.59 -11.17 27.89
CA LEU A 7 -3.48 -10.57 26.88
C LEU A 7 -3.17 -9.09 26.61
N LYS A 8 -2.77 -8.32 27.64
CA LYS A 8 -2.34 -6.93 27.46
C LYS A 8 -1.02 -6.82 26.67
N SER A 9 -0.07 -7.73 26.93
CA SER A 9 1.20 -7.80 26.21
C SER A 9 1.00 -8.16 24.73
N MET A 10 0.10 -9.10 24.43
CA MET A 10 -0.22 -9.47 23.04
C MET A 10 -0.99 -8.37 22.29
N GLY A 11 -1.90 -7.66 22.96
CA GLY A 11 -2.66 -6.55 22.35
C GLY A 11 -1.79 -5.34 21.98
N LEU A 12 -0.73 -5.06 22.76
CA LEU A 12 0.24 -4.01 22.45
C LEU A 12 1.18 -4.39 21.30
N LEU A 13 1.54 -5.68 21.18
CA LEU A 13 2.33 -6.19 20.05
C LEU A 13 1.55 -6.21 18.73
N SER A 14 0.22 -6.39 18.76
CA SER A 14 -0.61 -6.29 17.55
C SER A 14 -0.78 -4.86 17.03
N LEU A 15 -0.69 -3.84 17.89
CA LEU A 15 -0.77 -2.43 17.48
C LEU A 15 0.56 -1.91 16.89
N ALA A 16 1.69 -2.52 17.26
CA ALA A 16 2.99 -2.22 16.68
C ALA A 16 3.19 -2.83 15.27
N ALA A 17 2.30 -3.74 14.86
CA ALA A 17 2.33 -4.42 13.57
C ALA A 17 1.40 -3.77 12.52
N VAL A 18 1.14 -2.45 12.62
CA VAL A 18 0.51 -1.69 11.52
C VAL A 18 1.57 -0.80 10.86
N PRO A 19 2.50 -1.34 10.05
CA PRO A 19 3.21 -0.51 9.11
C PRO A 19 2.27 -0.15 7.95
N SER A 20 2.22 1.15 7.63
CA SER A 20 1.92 1.71 6.30
C SER A 20 0.49 1.93 5.81
N ALA A 21 -0.58 1.55 6.51
CA ALA A 21 -1.94 1.66 5.94
C ALA A 21 -2.42 3.11 5.63
N TYR A 22 -1.77 4.14 6.18
CA TYR A 22 -2.16 5.55 6.06
C TYR A 22 -1.01 6.51 5.72
N GLY A 23 0.13 6.00 5.26
CA GLY A 23 1.33 6.82 5.06
C GLY A 23 1.30 7.62 3.76
N LEU A 24 1.21 6.92 2.63
CA LEU A 24 1.44 7.53 1.32
C LEU A 24 0.31 8.46 0.87
N GLU A 25 -0.95 8.05 1.07
CA GLU A 25 -2.12 8.87 0.72
C GLU A 25 -2.13 10.20 1.51
N ASN A 26 -1.94 10.12 2.83
CA ASN A 26 -1.82 11.32 3.66
C ASN A 26 -0.55 12.13 3.38
N TRP A 27 0.51 11.49 2.87
CA TRP A 27 1.72 12.19 2.44
C TRP A 27 1.44 13.00 1.19
N LEU A 28 0.86 12.39 0.16
CA LEU A 28 0.51 13.04 -1.10
C LEU A 28 -0.49 14.19 -0.88
N ALA A 29 -1.49 14.01 -0.01
CA ALA A 29 -2.47 15.04 0.31
C ALA A 29 -1.86 16.34 0.90
N LYS A 30 -0.65 16.29 1.47
CA LYS A 30 0.05 17.50 1.95
C LYS A 30 0.58 18.39 0.83
N TYR A 31 0.69 17.85 -0.37
CA TYR A 31 1.31 18.48 -1.54
C TYR A 31 0.32 18.62 -2.71
N ASP A 32 -0.98 18.43 -2.48
CA ASP A 32 -2.02 18.39 -3.52
C ASP A 32 -2.12 19.73 -4.29
N ASP A 33 -1.84 20.83 -3.61
CA ASP A 33 -1.84 22.19 -4.18
C ASP A 33 -0.49 22.61 -4.79
N GLU A 34 0.56 21.79 -4.67
CA GLU A 34 1.90 22.14 -5.12
C GLU A 34 2.12 21.73 -6.58
N PRO A 35 2.64 22.63 -7.44
CA PRO A 35 2.83 22.30 -8.85
C PRO A 35 3.95 21.27 -9.02
N ALA A 36 3.76 20.34 -9.95
CA ALA A 36 4.67 19.20 -10.17
C ALA A 36 6.15 19.59 -10.37
N TRP A 37 6.42 20.70 -11.06
CA TRP A 37 7.80 21.16 -11.30
C TRP A 37 8.52 21.58 -10.01
N LYS A 38 7.78 22.06 -9.00
CA LYS A 38 8.32 22.42 -7.69
C LYS A 38 8.57 21.16 -6.87
N LEU A 39 7.63 20.22 -6.86
CA LEU A 39 7.79 18.92 -6.20
C LEU A 39 8.91 18.07 -6.79
N ALA A 40 9.16 18.18 -8.09
CA ALA A 40 10.22 17.42 -8.77
C ALA A 40 11.60 17.66 -8.15
N SER A 41 11.85 18.86 -7.62
CA SER A 41 13.13 19.22 -6.97
C SER A 41 13.08 19.14 -5.44
N ASP A 42 11.97 18.69 -4.84
CA ASP A 42 11.79 18.61 -3.39
C ASP A 42 12.23 17.22 -2.87
N GLU A 43 13.42 17.17 -2.28
CA GLU A 43 13.96 15.94 -1.69
C GLU A 43 13.11 15.42 -0.51
N THR A 44 12.46 16.31 0.25
CA THR A 44 11.60 15.89 1.38
C THR A 44 10.38 15.15 0.84
N PHE A 45 9.78 15.66 -0.22
CA PHE A 45 8.67 15.01 -0.92
C PHE A 45 9.04 13.58 -1.38
N TRP A 46 10.19 13.44 -2.05
CA TRP A 46 10.67 12.15 -2.54
C TRP A 46 11.09 11.19 -1.42
N GLU A 47 11.69 11.69 -0.33
CA GLU A 47 12.02 10.86 0.83
C GLU A 47 10.76 10.25 1.46
N GLY A 48 9.66 11.02 1.50
CA GLY A 48 8.36 10.53 1.95
C GLY A 48 7.79 9.42 1.06
N ILE A 49 7.87 9.58 -0.27
CA ILE A 49 7.48 8.52 -1.22
C ILE A 49 8.37 7.29 -1.04
N ARG A 50 9.69 7.48 -0.94
CA ARG A 50 10.68 6.42 -0.76
C ARG A 50 10.40 5.57 0.48
N LYS A 51 9.92 6.16 1.58
CA LYS A 51 9.56 5.44 2.81
C LYS A 51 8.44 4.41 2.63
N GLY A 52 7.61 4.53 1.59
CA GLY A 52 6.56 3.55 1.27
C GLY A 52 7.10 2.22 0.73
N TYR A 53 8.38 2.15 0.40
CA TYR A 53 9.01 0.99 -0.24
C TYR A 53 9.98 0.27 0.70
N ARG A 54 9.84 -1.05 0.79
CA ARG A 54 10.83 -1.92 1.43
C ARG A 54 11.95 -2.25 0.44
N LEU A 55 13.07 -1.54 0.54
CA LEU A 55 14.23 -1.80 -0.31
C LEU A 55 15.23 -2.73 0.36
N LYS A 56 15.85 -3.58 -0.46
CA LYS A 56 17.02 -4.36 -0.06
C LYS A 56 18.25 -3.44 -0.06
N PRO A 57 18.98 -3.32 1.06
CA PRO A 57 20.09 -2.35 1.16
C PRO A 57 21.35 -2.80 0.39
N ASP A 58 21.43 -4.06 -0.02
CA ASP A 58 22.61 -4.65 -0.65
C ASP A 58 22.90 -4.09 -2.05
N TYR A 59 21.93 -3.40 -2.66
CA TYR A 59 22.09 -2.79 -3.98
C TYR A 59 21.19 -1.57 -4.16
N ILE A 60 21.56 -0.73 -5.12
CA ILE A 60 20.71 0.36 -5.61
C ILE A 60 19.86 -0.18 -6.75
N ASN A 61 18.53 -0.04 -6.64
CA ASN A 61 17.63 -0.47 -7.71
C ASN A 61 17.44 0.63 -8.75
N LEU A 62 18.07 0.46 -9.92
CA LEU A 62 17.94 1.35 -11.07
C LEU A 62 17.06 0.76 -12.19
N GLU A 63 16.43 -0.40 -11.95
CA GLU A 63 15.70 -1.20 -12.94
C GLU A 63 14.18 -1.13 -12.75
N ASN A 64 13.66 -0.05 -12.16
CA ASN A 64 12.21 0.13 -11.97
C ASN A 64 11.44 0.21 -13.29
N GLY A 65 12.12 0.47 -14.41
CA GLY A 65 11.54 0.40 -15.75
C GLY A 65 11.31 -1.04 -16.25
N TYR A 66 12.15 -2.00 -15.82
CA TYR A 66 11.94 -3.41 -16.11
C TYR A 66 10.95 -4.04 -15.13
N TYR A 67 11.14 -3.79 -13.83
CA TYR A 67 10.24 -4.28 -12.79
C TYR A 67 10.05 -3.26 -11.67
N CYS A 68 8.85 -2.66 -11.64
CA CYS A 68 8.42 -1.79 -10.56
C CYS A 68 7.75 -2.64 -9.47
N PHE A 69 8.43 -2.78 -8.33
CA PHE A 69 7.88 -3.47 -7.17
C PHE A 69 6.91 -2.54 -6.42
N MET A 70 5.93 -3.14 -5.74
CA MET A 70 4.86 -2.36 -5.09
C MET A 70 5.33 -1.69 -3.79
N PRO A 71 4.85 -0.47 -3.47
CA PRO A 71 4.88 0.05 -2.10
C PRO A 71 4.20 -0.93 -1.15
N GLU A 72 4.65 -1.00 0.11
CA GLU A 72 4.11 -1.98 1.08
C GLU A 72 2.60 -1.81 1.28
N GLN A 73 2.10 -0.58 1.31
CA GLN A 73 0.67 -0.31 1.44
C GLN A 73 -0.16 -0.95 0.31
N LEU A 74 0.32 -0.87 -0.94
CA LEU A 74 -0.36 -1.46 -2.09
C LEU A 74 -0.23 -2.99 -2.09
N LEU A 75 0.94 -3.50 -1.73
CA LEU A 75 1.20 -4.94 -1.61
C LEU A 75 0.24 -5.59 -0.59
N GLU A 76 0.04 -4.98 0.57
CA GLU A 76 -0.89 -5.47 1.60
C GLU A 76 -2.35 -5.41 1.14
N LYS A 77 -2.76 -4.33 0.45
CA LYS A 77 -4.10 -4.25 -0.14
C LYS A 77 -4.32 -5.33 -1.21
N TYR A 78 -3.30 -5.60 -2.02
CA TYR A 78 -3.33 -6.68 -3.00
C TYR A 78 -3.50 -8.04 -2.30
N PHE A 79 -2.72 -8.33 -1.25
CA PHE A 79 -2.87 -9.57 -0.49
C PHE A 79 -4.25 -9.76 0.12
N ASN A 80 -4.84 -8.70 0.67
CA ASN A 80 -6.19 -8.76 1.20
C ASN A 80 -7.22 -9.00 0.09
N HIS A 81 -7.05 -8.37 -1.07
CA HIS A 81 -7.94 -8.58 -2.20
C HIS A 81 -7.88 -10.02 -2.73
N ILE A 82 -6.69 -10.61 -2.90
CA ILE A 82 -6.58 -11.98 -3.40
C ILE A 82 -7.14 -12.99 -2.40
N ARG A 83 -7.02 -12.75 -1.08
CA ARG A 83 -7.63 -13.59 -0.04
C ARG A 83 -9.15 -13.56 -0.14
N GLU A 84 -9.73 -12.39 -0.36
CA GLU A 84 -11.18 -12.23 -0.56
C GLU A 84 -11.67 -12.93 -1.83
N VAL A 85 -10.96 -12.76 -2.95
CA VAL A 85 -11.29 -13.44 -4.21
C VAL A 85 -11.21 -14.96 -4.04
N ASN A 86 -10.20 -15.46 -3.33
CA ASN A 86 -10.05 -16.88 -3.05
C ASN A 86 -11.18 -17.40 -2.14
N PHE A 87 -11.58 -16.64 -1.13
CA PHE A 87 -12.69 -16.99 -0.25
C PHE A 87 -14.02 -17.11 -1.01
N GLN A 88 -14.31 -16.18 -1.93
CA GLN A 88 -15.54 -16.19 -2.72
C GLN A 88 -15.51 -17.17 -3.91
N GLY A 89 -14.32 -17.44 -4.46
CA GLY A 89 -14.12 -18.35 -5.57
C GLY A 89 -14.93 -18.00 -6.82
N SER A 90 -15.68 -18.98 -7.35
CA SER A 90 -16.46 -18.83 -8.59
C SER A 90 -17.58 -17.79 -8.48
N TYR A 91 -18.08 -17.51 -7.26
CA TYR A 91 -19.08 -16.47 -7.03
C TYR A 91 -18.54 -15.12 -7.47
N TYR A 92 -17.38 -14.70 -6.94
CA TYR A 92 -16.72 -13.45 -7.31
C TYR A 92 -16.56 -13.32 -8.83
N MET A 93 -16.09 -14.39 -9.48
CA MET A 93 -15.82 -14.39 -10.91
C MET A 93 -17.10 -14.19 -11.75
N ARG A 94 -18.24 -14.70 -11.29
CA ARG A 94 -19.52 -14.64 -12.02
C ARG A 94 -20.36 -13.42 -11.69
N THR A 95 -20.21 -12.81 -10.52
CA THR A 95 -21.10 -11.73 -10.04
C THR A 95 -20.42 -10.38 -9.85
N VAL A 96 -19.16 -10.34 -9.39
CA VAL A 96 -18.50 -9.10 -8.94
C VAL A 96 -17.35 -8.65 -9.87
N GLN A 97 -16.63 -9.59 -10.48
CA GLN A 97 -15.38 -9.30 -11.22
C GLN A 97 -15.58 -8.25 -12.32
N ALA A 98 -16.65 -8.36 -13.11
CA ALA A 98 -16.90 -7.45 -14.22
C ALA A 98 -17.08 -6.00 -13.76
N GLU A 99 -17.82 -5.79 -12.67
CA GLU A 99 -18.02 -4.47 -12.07
C GLU A 99 -16.71 -3.91 -11.51
N ASN A 100 -15.92 -4.73 -10.79
CA ASN A 100 -14.61 -4.29 -10.28
C ASN A 100 -13.65 -3.90 -11.42
N LYS A 101 -13.60 -4.69 -12.50
CA LYS A 101 -12.79 -4.36 -13.69
C LYS A 101 -13.24 -3.04 -14.31
N LYS A 102 -14.55 -2.82 -14.45
CA LYS A 102 -15.10 -1.56 -14.96
C LYS A 102 -14.68 -0.37 -14.08
N LYS A 103 -14.79 -0.49 -12.75
CA LYS A 103 -14.36 0.56 -11.80
C LYS A 103 -12.90 0.94 -11.99
N VAL A 104 -12.01 -0.04 -12.14
CA VAL A 104 -10.58 0.20 -12.37
C VAL A 104 -10.35 0.87 -13.73
N ALA A 105 -10.97 0.37 -14.80
CA ALA A 105 -10.83 0.95 -16.13
C ALA A 105 -11.33 2.40 -16.18
N THR A 106 -12.46 2.70 -15.52
CA THR A 106 -12.99 4.07 -15.41
C THR A 106 -12.01 4.99 -14.67
N LYS A 107 -11.41 4.54 -13.56
CA LYS A 107 -10.40 5.34 -12.84
C LYS A 107 -9.14 5.61 -13.66
N LEU A 108 -8.75 4.68 -14.55
CA LEU A 108 -7.58 4.85 -15.42
C LEU A 108 -7.83 5.77 -16.61
N ALA A 109 -9.09 5.92 -17.03
CA ALA A 109 -9.44 6.72 -18.20
C ALA A 109 -9.44 8.24 -17.95
N GLY A 110 -9.39 8.68 -16.68
CA GLY A 110 -9.51 10.08 -16.27
C GLY A 110 -10.93 10.45 -15.89
#